data_AF-A0A6L8HXX2-F1
#
_entry.id   AF-A0A6L8HXX2-F1
#
_cell.length_a   1.000
_cell.length_b   1.000
_cell.length_c   1.000
_cell.angle_alpha   90.00
_cell.angle_beta   90.00
_cell.angle_gamma   90.00
#
_symmetry.space_group_name_H-M   'P 1'
#
loop_
_entity.id
_entity.type
_entity.pdbx_description
1 polymer ?
#
loop_
_entity_poly.entity_id
_entity_poly.type
_entity_poly.pdbx_seq_one_letter_code
_entity_poly.pdbx_strand_id
1 'polypeptide(L)'
;VRMVSPNHELMLVSEDGILIRTKVDSISLLGRNTQGVTVMKVGENDRVASIANFDPGDSRQRQAAQAELPMNGRSNGTAPAEEEAEDE
;
A
#
# COMPACT_ATOMS: atom_id res chain seq x y z
N VAL A 1 -15.09 1.39 -16.66
CA VAL A 1 -13.95 0.46 -16.79
C VAL A 1 -12.69 1.20 -16.42
N ARG A 2 -11.83 0.65 -15.56
CA ARG A 2 -10.51 1.23 -15.22
C ARG A 2 -9.46 0.54 -16.08
N MET A 3 -8.61 1.33 -16.73
CA MET A 3 -7.49 0.81 -17.54
C MET A 3 -6.27 0.61 -16.65
N VAL A 4 -5.52 -0.46 -16.90
CA VAL A 4 -4.28 -0.77 -16.18
C VAL A 4 -3.19 -1.16 -17.17
N SER A 5 -1.95 -0.92 -16.78
CA SER A 5 -0.75 -1.29 -17.53
C SER A 5 -0.11 -2.55 -16.93
N PRO A 6 0.66 -3.34 -17.69
CA PRO A 6 1.29 -4.57 -17.18
C PRO A 6 2.23 -4.37 -15.98
N ASN A 7 2.82 -3.18 -15.82
CA ASN A 7 3.67 -2.80 -14.69
C ASN A 7 2.89 -2.38 -13.45
N HIS A 8 1.57 -2.20 -13.54
CA HIS A 8 0.74 -1.87 -12.40
C HIS A 8 0.54 -3.10 -11.50
N GLU A 9 0.12 -2.80 -10.28
CA GLU A 9 -0.34 -3.78 -9.33
C GLU A 9 -1.76 -3.44 -8.88
N LEU A 10 -2.50 -4.48 -8.51
CA LEU A 10 -3.83 -4.39 -7.94
C LEU A 10 -3.75 -4.66 -6.44
N MET A 11 -4.49 -3.88 -5.68
CA MET A 11 -4.73 -4.09 -4.26
C MET A 11 -6.21 -4.36 -4.07
N LEU A 12 -6.55 -5.52 -3.51
CA LEU A 12 -7.90 -5.93 -3.18
C LEU A 12 -8.04 -5.98 -1.67
N VAL A 13 -9.16 -5.48 -1.16
CA VAL A 13 -9.48 -5.47 0.27
C VAL A 13 -10.84 -6.13 0.45
N SER A 14 -10.93 -7.13 1.34
CA SER A 14 -12.20 -7.73 1.72
C SER A 14 -12.87 -7.01 2.87
N GLU A 15 -14.17 -7.28 3.11
CA GLU A 15 -14.93 -6.70 4.23
C GLU A 15 -14.35 -7.13 5.58
N ASP A 16 -13.78 -8.34 5.66
CA ASP A 16 -13.07 -8.85 6.84
C ASP A 16 -11.64 -8.27 7.00
N GLY A 17 -11.24 -7.33 6.15
CA GLY A 17 -9.95 -6.64 6.24
C GLY A 17 -8.76 -7.41 5.66
N ILE A 18 -9.01 -8.48 4.88
CA ILE A 18 -7.94 -9.21 4.20
C ILE A 18 -7.47 -8.37 3.00
N LEU A 19 -6.17 -8.06 2.96
CA LEU A 19 -5.54 -7.30 1.89
C LEU A 19 -4.67 -8.20 1.02
N ILE A 20 -4.94 -8.21 -0.29
CA ILE A 20 -4.15 -8.96 -1.28
C ILE A 20 -3.58 -7.99 -2.32
N ARG A 21 -2.29 -8.16 -2.60
CA ARG A 21 -1.57 -7.45 -3.66
C ARG A 21 -1.24 -8.43 -4.79
N THR A 22 -1.60 -8.06 -6.02
CA THR A 22 -1.39 -8.91 -7.21
C THR A 22 -0.81 -8.09 -8.35
N LYS A 23 0.23 -8.61 -8.99
CA LYS A 23 0.79 -7.98 -10.19
C LYS A 23 -0.12 -8.19 -11.39
N VAL A 24 -0.34 -7.15 -12.20
CA VAL A 24 -1.19 -7.25 -13.39
C VAL A 24 -0.62 -8.25 -14.40
N ASP A 25 0.71 -8.33 -14.53
CA ASP A 25 1.39 -9.29 -15.43
C ASP A 25 1.13 -10.77 -15.12
N SER A 26 0.74 -11.10 -13.89
CA SER A 26 0.40 -12.47 -13.46
C SER A 26 -1.03 -12.89 -13.78
N ILE A 27 -1.89 -11.96 -14.22
CA ILE A 27 -3.30 -12.22 -14.51
C ILE A 27 -3.45 -12.66 -15.98
N SER A 28 -4.18 -13.75 -16.20
CA SER A 28 -4.40 -14.27 -17.56
C SER A 28 -5.10 -13.27 -18.46
N LEU A 29 -4.53 -13.05 -19.66
CA LEU A 29 -5.16 -12.24 -20.71
C LEU A 29 -6.28 -13.04 -21.37
N LEU A 30 -7.53 -12.63 -21.17
CA LEU A 30 -8.71 -13.28 -21.71
C LEU A 30 -9.51 -12.32 -22.60
N GLY A 31 -10.30 -12.89 -23.52
CA GLY A 31 -11.19 -12.12 -24.39
C GLY A 31 -12.36 -11.48 -23.63
N ARG A 32 -13.06 -10.55 -24.29
CA ARG A 32 -14.15 -9.75 -23.68
C ARG A 32 -15.37 -10.57 -23.26
N ASN A 33 -15.64 -11.70 -23.92
CA ASN A 33 -16.78 -12.57 -23.62
C ASN A 33 -16.31 -13.82 -22.85
N THR A 34 -15.84 -13.61 -21.61
CA THR A 34 -15.36 -14.67 -20.72
C THR A 34 -15.77 -14.37 -19.27
N GLN A 35 -15.74 -15.36 -18.39
CA GLN A 35 -15.95 -15.17 -16.94
C GLN A 35 -14.72 -14.63 -16.21
N GLY A 36 -13.55 -14.62 -16.85
CA GLY A 36 -12.30 -14.21 -16.24
C GLY A 36 -11.63 -15.30 -15.39
N VAL A 37 -10.77 -14.87 -14.48
CA VAL A 37 -10.04 -15.73 -13.52
C VAL A 37 -10.29 -15.26 -12.09
N THR A 38 -10.14 -16.17 -11.13
CA THR A 38 -10.23 -15.83 -9.70
C THR A 38 -8.89 -15.28 -9.21
N VAL A 39 -8.86 -13.99 -8.83
CA VAL A 39 -7.67 -13.34 -8.25
C VAL A 39 -7.63 -13.47 -6.72
N MET A 40 -8.80 -13.43 -6.06
CA MET A 40 -8.96 -13.55 -4.63
C MET A 40 -10.04 -14.58 -4.32
N LYS A 41 -9.74 -15.53 -3.42
CA LYS A 41 -10.75 -16.40 -2.80
C LYS A 41 -11.21 -15.73 -1.52
N VAL A 42 -12.51 -15.52 -1.38
CA VAL A 42 -13.15 -15.01 -0.17
C VAL A 42 -13.86 -16.14 0.57
N GLY A 43 -14.06 -16.00 1.88
CA GLY A 43 -14.83 -16.93 2.69
C GLY A 43 -16.33 -16.89 2.36
N GLU A 44 -17.11 -17.79 2.96
CA GLU A 44 -18.54 -17.99 2.64
C GLU A 44 -19.43 -16.76 2.89
N ASN A 45 -19.03 -15.89 3.84
CA ASN A 45 -19.72 -14.64 4.17
C ASN A 45 -18.85 -13.39 3.94
N ASP A 46 -17.70 -13.53 3.28
CA ASP A 46 -16.80 -12.42 2.99
C ASP A 46 -16.95 -11.98 1.53
N ARG A 47 -16.63 -10.70 1.27
CA ARG A 47 -16.76 -10.08 -0.05
C ARG A 47 -15.62 -9.12 -0.29
N VAL A 48 -15.29 -8.90 -1.55
CA VAL A 48 -14.34 -7.84 -1.92
C VAL A 48 -15.02 -6.48 -1.72
N ALA A 49 -14.52 -5.71 -0.76
CA ALA A 49 -15.01 -4.37 -0.44
C ALA A 49 -14.47 -3.31 -1.41
N SER A 50 -13.20 -3.41 -1.81
CA SER A 50 -12.55 -2.40 -2.66
C SER A 50 -11.42 -2.95 -3.52
N ILE A 51 -11.18 -2.27 -4.65
CA ILE A 51 -10.08 -2.54 -5.57
C ILE A 51 -9.39 -1.22 -5.93
N ALA A 52 -8.07 -1.19 -5.77
CA ALA A 52 -7.20 -0.10 -6.21
C ALA A 52 -6.15 -0.64 -7.18
N ASN A 53 -5.69 0.21 -8.11
CA ASN A 53 -4.53 -0.07 -8.93
C ASN A 53 -3.47 1.01 -8.68
N PHE A 54 -2.20 0.63 -8.66
CA PHE A 54 -1.10 1.55 -8.47
C PHE A 54 0.11 1.18 -9.31
N ASP A 55 0.93 2.17 -9.63
CA ASP A 55 2.20 1.99 -10.30
C ASP A 55 3.31 1.99 -9.24
N PRO A 56 4.03 0.87 -9.01
CA PRO A 56 5.14 0.81 -8.06
C PRO A 56 6.28 1.80 -8.35
N GLY A 57 6.36 2.28 -9.60
CA GLY A 57 7.31 3.28 -10.08
C GLY A 57 6.84 4.73 -9.92
N ASP A 58 5.57 5.00 -9.57
CA ASP A 58 5.10 6.38 -9.37
C ASP A 58 5.62 6.94 -8.04
N SER A 59 6.66 7.76 -8.16
CA SER A 59 7.34 8.42 -7.03
C SER A 59 6.43 9.34 -6.22
N ARG A 60 5.33 9.86 -6.79
CA ARG A 60 4.36 10.70 -6.06
C ARG A 60 3.63 9.90 -4.98
N GLN A 61 3.42 8.61 -5.20
CA GLN A 61 2.69 7.75 -4.27
C GLN A 61 3.53 7.38 -3.03
N ARG A 62 4.87 7.31 -3.18
CA ARG A 62 5.79 7.07 -2.06
C ARG A 62 5.89 8.26 -1.09
N GLN A 63 5.68 9.49 -1.58
CA GLN A 63 5.76 10.70 -0.76
C GLN A 63 4.52 10.85 0.12
N ALA A 64 3.33 10.50 -0.38
CA ALA A 64 2.08 10.55 0.40
C ALA A 64 2.09 9.60 1.61
N ALA A 65 2.61 8.37 1.47
CA ALA A 65 2.66 7.40 2.57
C ALA A 65 3.64 7.79 3.70
N GLN A 66 4.65 8.62 3.40
CA GLN A 66 5.63 9.09 4.39
C GLN A 66 5.16 10.36 5.14
N ALA A 67 4.19 11.09 4.58
CA ALA A 67 3.69 12.34 5.16
C ALA A 67 2.62 12.14 6.26
N GLU A 68 2.00 10.96 6.36
CA GLU A 68 0.86 10.71 7.27
C GLU A 68 1.21 10.01 8.59
N LEU A 69 2.49 9.99 9.01
CA LEU A 69 2.81 9.56 10.38
C LEU A 69 2.69 10.76 11.33
N PRO A 70 1.63 10.88 12.16
CA PRO A 70 1.61 11.85 13.23
C PRO A 70 2.70 11.46 14.24
N MET A 71 3.79 12.23 14.26
CA MET A 71 4.69 12.31 15.41
C MET A 71 3.88 12.84 16.59
N ASN A 72 3.28 11.96 17.39
CA ASN A 72 2.73 12.36 18.67
C ASN A 72 3.34 11.53 19.80
N GLY A 73 4.09 12.22 20.68
CA GLY A 73 4.27 11.78 22.07
C GLY A 73 5.68 11.40 22.51
N ARG A 74 6.61 12.36 22.55
CA ARG A 74 7.59 12.44 23.65
C ARG A 74 7.75 13.90 24.08
N SER A 75 6.91 14.32 25.03
CA SER A 75 7.14 15.50 25.84
C SER A 75 8.02 15.16 27.05
N ASN A 76 9.01 16.02 27.25
CA ASN A 76 9.78 16.36 28.46
C ASN A 76 10.58 15.29 29.22
N GLY A 77 11.90 15.50 29.22
CA GLY A 77 12.85 14.92 30.19
C GLY A 77 14.25 15.50 30.02
N THR A 78 14.45 16.72 30.54
CA THR A 78 15.71 17.25 31.08
C THR A 78 16.93 17.39 30.15
N ALA A 79 17.25 18.64 29.80
CA ALA A 79 18.63 19.03 29.50
C ALA A 79 19.47 19.04 30.81
N PRO A 80 20.71 18.56 30.75
CA PRO A 80 21.83 19.35 31.25
C PRO A 80 22.88 19.46 30.12
N ALA A 81 23.26 20.67 29.76
CA ALA A 81 24.39 21.42 30.33
C ALA A 81 25.52 21.42 29.29
N GLU A 82 25.79 22.61 28.79
CA GLU A 82 27.03 22.98 28.14
C GLU A 82 28.19 22.58 29.05
N GLU A 83 29.13 21.79 28.54
CA GLU A 83 30.50 21.80 29.02
C GLU A 83 31.40 21.77 27.78
N GLU A 84 31.82 22.98 27.40
CA GLU A 84 33.01 23.19 26.59
C GLU A 84 34.18 22.53 27.31
N ALA A 85 34.89 21.62 26.64
CA ALA A 85 36.24 21.23 27.02
C ALA A 85 37.06 21.02 25.74
N GLU A 86 38.13 21.80 25.66
CA GLU A 86 39.18 21.82 24.66
C GLU A 86 40.09 20.57 24.75
N ASP A 87 40.93 20.42 23.71
CA ASP A 87 42.08 19.51 23.50
C ASP A 87 41.78 18.02 23.19
N GLU A 88 42.41 17.39 22.19
CA GLU A 88 43.78 17.53 21.63
C GLU A 88 43.85 17.64 20.09
#